data_AF-A0A1C5HJ48-F1
#
_entry.id   AF-A0A1C5HJ48-F1
#
_cell.length_a   1.000
_cell.length_b   1.000
_cell.length_c   1.000
_cell.angle_alpha   90.00
_cell.angle_beta   90.00
_cell.angle_gamma   90.00
#
_symmetry.space_group_name_H-M   'P 1'
#
loop_
_entity.id
_entity.type
_entity.pdbx_description
1 polymer ?
#
loop_
_entity_poly.entity_id
_entity_poly.type
_entity_poly.pdbx_seq_one_letter_code
_entity_poly.pdbx_strand_id
1 'polypeptide(L)'
;MRGNPARRPLVVGYYGMRNVGDNAFCVIVDWAMARYWGTEEPIFAAPPLVDLPSARSTMSQSLFESADPLSRAGKLLTKATMLGGASMLVFGGGSVFRDMGPFSEKKVFATWSRVSGRPIAAVGVSVGPFVSDSARQRLGEVFQHIDYVGVRDTASVHRLRELGYPGMLVPAGDLAGLLPEVLGDVPPAPVPRPHGRVRLGVTLLGSDTDLPNPEQLRREHALIAGIRSFVETEPVDVTIFAFNTHPQRGDVGPSERLRAALQGLCDIRTVSADDGVRAVWSELRACDAGLHMRMHGGIFSYVAGMPFALVPYHRKCADFLDEIGQPASRLLPVQPDDPAEVHKVLLRLFTDGARPRLHLAEFADRARLNFVRAPWARPA
;
A
#
# COMPACT_ATOMS: atom_id res chain seq x y z
N MET A 1 -8.46 -29.26 23.43
CA MET A 1 -7.60 -28.12 23.06
C MET A 1 -8.18 -27.47 21.81
N ARG A 2 -8.59 -26.20 21.85
CA ARG A 2 -9.00 -25.51 20.62
C ARG A 2 -7.73 -25.32 19.77
N GLY A 3 -7.72 -25.83 18.54
CA GLY A 3 -6.57 -25.68 17.63
C GLY A 3 -6.25 -24.22 17.32
N ASN A 4 -5.08 -23.95 16.72
CA ASN A 4 -4.67 -22.60 16.33
C ASN A 4 -5.78 -21.90 15.50
N PRO A 5 -6.42 -20.82 16.01
CA PRO A 5 -7.50 -20.16 15.27
C PRO A 5 -7.01 -19.53 13.96
N ALA A 6 -5.72 -19.22 13.86
CA ALA A 6 -5.08 -18.67 12.67
C ALA A 6 -4.50 -19.74 11.72
N ARG A 7 -4.86 -21.02 11.86
CA ARG A 7 -4.31 -22.11 11.03
C ARG A 7 -4.60 -21.95 9.54
N ARG A 8 -5.86 -21.62 9.18
CA ARG A 8 -6.35 -21.51 7.79
C ARG A 8 -7.20 -20.25 7.61
N PRO A 9 -6.61 -19.04 7.68
CA PRO A 9 -7.36 -17.80 7.56
C PRO A 9 -7.85 -17.58 6.12
N LEU A 10 -9.06 -17.06 5.98
CA LEU A 10 -9.49 -16.39 4.75
C LEU A 10 -9.07 -14.91 4.86
N VAL A 11 -8.21 -14.46 3.96
CA VAL A 11 -7.71 -13.08 3.93
C VAL A 11 -8.45 -12.30 2.84
N VAL A 12 -8.98 -11.14 3.21
CA VAL A 12 -9.71 -10.25 2.32
C VAL A 12 -9.04 -8.88 2.31
N GLY A 13 -8.86 -8.32 1.12
CA GLY A 13 -8.27 -7.01 0.91
C GLY A 13 -8.51 -6.53 -0.52
N TYR A 14 -7.81 -5.46 -0.91
CA TYR A 14 -7.90 -4.87 -2.27
C TYR A 14 -6.84 -5.44 -3.23
N TYR A 15 -6.43 -6.68 -3.01
CA TYR A 15 -5.33 -7.32 -3.72
C TYR A 15 -5.76 -7.74 -5.13
N GLY A 16 -4.85 -7.70 -6.09
CA GLY A 16 -5.14 -8.11 -7.47
C GLY A 16 -5.85 -7.04 -8.31
N MET A 17 -6.00 -5.82 -7.78
CA MET A 17 -6.53 -4.66 -8.52
C MET A 17 -5.45 -3.98 -9.37
N ARG A 18 -4.51 -4.77 -9.90
CA ARG A 18 -3.37 -4.31 -10.71
C ARG A 18 -2.56 -3.20 -10.03
N ASN A 19 -2.46 -3.23 -8.70
CA ASN A 19 -1.72 -2.23 -7.92
C ASN A 19 -0.65 -2.90 -7.06
N VAL A 20 0.62 -2.64 -7.36
CA VAL A 20 1.73 -3.30 -6.64
C VAL A 20 1.82 -2.89 -5.17
N GLY A 21 1.41 -1.66 -4.85
CA GLY A 21 1.38 -1.17 -3.48
C GLY A 21 0.40 -1.97 -2.61
N ASP A 22 -0.83 -2.15 -3.08
CA ASP A 22 -1.81 -2.98 -2.38
C ASP A 22 -1.45 -4.47 -2.43
N ASN A 23 -0.82 -4.95 -3.52
CA ASN A 23 -0.33 -6.33 -3.62
C ASN A 23 0.80 -6.62 -2.62
N ALA A 24 1.59 -5.63 -2.22
CA ALA A 24 2.61 -5.83 -1.19
C ALA A 24 2.01 -6.26 0.15
N PHE A 25 0.80 -5.79 0.49
CA PHE A 25 0.10 -6.24 1.69
C PHE A 25 -0.20 -7.75 1.66
N CYS A 26 -0.48 -8.33 0.50
CA CYS A 26 -0.64 -9.78 0.36
C CYS A 26 0.63 -10.52 0.80
N VAL A 27 1.78 -10.13 0.24
CA VAL A 27 3.08 -10.75 0.53
C VAL A 27 3.45 -10.58 2.01
N ILE A 28 3.20 -9.38 2.56
CA ILE A 28 3.48 -9.08 3.96
C ILE A 28 2.58 -9.89 4.91
N VAL A 29 1.28 -9.92 4.66
CA VAL A 29 0.31 -10.64 5.50
C VAL A 29 0.57 -12.15 5.44
N ASP A 30 0.85 -12.70 4.27
CA ASP A 30 1.21 -14.12 4.11
C ASP A 30 2.43 -14.50 4.98
N TRP A 31 3.52 -13.74 4.86
CA TRP A 31 4.73 -13.94 5.65
C TRP A 31 4.50 -13.74 7.14
N ALA A 32 3.84 -12.64 7.53
CA ALA A 32 3.67 -12.26 8.92
C ALA A 32 2.73 -13.22 9.67
N MET A 33 1.66 -13.69 9.04
CA MET A 33 0.78 -14.69 9.64
C MET A 33 1.49 -16.03 9.81
N ALA A 34 2.26 -16.49 8.83
CA ALA A 34 3.07 -17.70 8.97
C ALA A 34 4.06 -17.58 10.14
N ARG A 35 4.77 -16.44 10.20
CA ARG A 35 5.79 -16.16 11.22
C ARG A 35 5.22 -15.99 12.62
N TYR A 36 4.24 -15.11 12.79
CA TYR A 36 3.78 -14.67 14.11
C TYR A 36 2.53 -15.40 14.58
N TRP A 37 1.70 -15.94 13.69
CA TRP A 37 0.46 -16.63 14.06
C TRP A 37 0.51 -18.13 13.79
N GLY A 38 1.55 -18.60 13.11
CA GLY A 38 1.67 -20.02 12.81
C GLY A 38 0.68 -20.52 11.79
N THR A 39 0.31 -19.66 10.86
CA THR A 39 -0.59 -19.98 9.77
C THR A 39 0.05 -20.99 8.82
N GLU A 40 -0.71 -22.02 8.43
CA GLU A 40 -0.24 -23.11 7.56
C GLU A 40 -0.79 -22.95 6.14
N GLU A 41 -2.10 -22.67 6.02
CA GLU A 41 -2.81 -22.66 4.73
C GLU A 41 -3.67 -21.39 4.61
N PRO A 42 -3.06 -20.20 4.43
CA PRO A 42 -3.82 -18.98 4.19
C PRO A 42 -4.44 -19.01 2.79
N ILE A 43 -5.71 -18.62 2.69
CA ILE A 43 -6.39 -18.43 1.41
C ILE A 43 -6.71 -16.94 1.26
N PHE A 44 -6.29 -16.35 0.15
CA PHE A 44 -6.57 -14.97 -0.20
C PHE A 44 -7.76 -14.89 -1.16
N ALA A 45 -8.75 -14.06 -0.81
CA ALA A 45 -9.86 -13.69 -1.69
C ALA A 45 -9.39 -12.66 -2.73
N ALA A 46 -8.50 -13.12 -3.61
CA ALA A 46 -7.85 -12.34 -4.66
C ALA A 46 -7.68 -13.20 -5.91
N PRO A 47 -7.55 -12.57 -7.09
CA PRO A 47 -7.09 -13.27 -8.29
C PRO A 47 -5.60 -13.66 -8.19
N PRO A 48 -5.08 -14.47 -9.12
CA PRO A 48 -3.68 -14.87 -9.12
C PRO A 48 -2.73 -13.66 -9.05
N LEU A 49 -1.74 -13.75 -8.16
CA LEU A 49 -0.75 -12.72 -7.92
C LEU A 49 0.65 -13.30 -8.15
N VAL A 50 1.53 -12.52 -8.78
CA VAL A 50 2.90 -12.95 -9.13
C VAL A 50 3.68 -13.48 -7.92
N ASP A 51 3.60 -12.77 -6.79
CA ASP A 51 4.39 -13.09 -5.59
C ASP A 51 3.66 -14.01 -4.59
N LEU A 52 2.51 -14.58 -4.96
CA LEU A 52 1.81 -15.57 -4.13
C LEU A 52 1.72 -16.92 -4.86
N PRO A 53 1.87 -18.05 -4.14
CA PRO A 53 1.57 -19.36 -4.69
C PRO A 53 0.13 -19.41 -5.23
N SER A 54 -0.05 -19.93 -6.46
CA SER A 54 -1.35 -19.99 -7.12
C SER A 54 -2.42 -20.72 -6.30
N ALA A 55 -2.04 -21.72 -5.51
CA ALA A 55 -2.92 -22.44 -4.59
C ALA A 55 -3.53 -21.57 -3.46
N ARG A 56 -2.95 -20.38 -3.20
CA ARG A 56 -3.40 -19.44 -2.15
C ARG A 56 -4.34 -18.35 -2.67
N SER A 57 -4.56 -18.26 -3.98
CA SER A 57 -5.46 -17.27 -4.62
C SER A 57 -6.50 -17.98 -5.48
N THR A 58 -7.78 -17.69 -5.29
CA THR A 58 -8.86 -18.56 -5.82
C THR A 58 -9.93 -17.82 -6.62
N MET A 59 -9.77 -16.51 -6.89
CA MET A 59 -10.75 -15.73 -7.64
C MET A 59 -10.35 -15.52 -9.11
N SER A 60 -11.34 -15.31 -9.99
CA SER A 60 -11.10 -14.88 -11.37
C SER A 60 -10.82 -13.37 -11.43
N GLN A 61 -9.83 -12.95 -12.23
CA GLN A 61 -9.51 -11.53 -12.47
C GLN A 61 -10.71 -10.75 -13.01
N SER A 62 -11.40 -11.31 -14.02
CA SER A 62 -12.52 -10.62 -14.69
C SER A 62 -13.71 -10.40 -13.76
N LEU A 63 -14.01 -11.41 -12.92
CA LEU A 63 -15.00 -11.26 -11.87
C LEU A 63 -14.53 -10.18 -10.91
N PHE A 64 -13.31 -10.29 -10.38
CA PHE A 64 -12.76 -9.42 -9.33
C PHE A 64 -12.71 -7.93 -9.69
N GLU A 65 -12.44 -7.58 -10.96
CA GLU A 65 -12.41 -6.18 -11.42
C GLU A 65 -13.82 -5.63 -11.74
N SER A 66 -14.78 -6.49 -12.10
CA SER A 66 -16.09 -5.99 -12.55
C SER A 66 -16.89 -5.31 -11.43
N ALA A 67 -17.52 -4.18 -11.78
CA ALA A 67 -18.42 -3.43 -10.90
C ALA A 67 -19.90 -3.79 -11.07
N ASP A 68 -20.26 -4.66 -12.02
CA ASP A 68 -21.66 -4.99 -12.32
C ASP A 68 -22.34 -5.81 -11.19
N PRO A 69 -23.68 -5.72 -11.04
CA PRO A 69 -24.39 -6.38 -9.95
C PRO A 69 -24.24 -7.91 -9.91
N LEU A 70 -24.21 -8.58 -11.07
CA LEU A 70 -24.09 -10.04 -11.16
C LEU A 70 -22.68 -10.48 -10.73
N SER A 71 -21.65 -9.79 -11.20
CA SER A 71 -20.27 -10.03 -10.76
C SER A 71 -20.07 -9.75 -9.28
N ARG A 72 -20.72 -8.70 -8.72
CA ARG A 72 -20.70 -8.44 -7.28
C ARG A 72 -21.34 -9.58 -6.48
N ALA A 73 -22.50 -10.08 -6.92
CA ALA A 73 -23.15 -11.23 -6.30
C ALA A 73 -22.29 -12.49 -6.41
N GLY A 74 -21.69 -12.73 -7.58
CA GLY A 74 -20.73 -13.82 -7.82
C GLY A 74 -19.54 -13.76 -6.86
N LYS A 75 -18.88 -12.60 -6.72
CA LYS A 75 -17.79 -12.40 -5.75
C LYS A 75 -18.21 -12.72 -4.32
N LEU A 76 -19.38 -12.22 -3.91
CA LEU A 76 -19.89 -12.46 -2.57
C LEU A 76 -20.13 -13.95 -2.33
N LEU A 77 -20.72 -14.64 -3.29
CA LEU A 77 -20.95 -16.08 -3.23
C LEU A 77 -19.62 -16.84 -3.14
N THR A 78 -18.64 -16.52 -3.99
CA THR A 78 -17.31 -17.15 -3.93
C THR A 78 -16.63 -16.91 -2.59
N LYS A 79 -16.67 -15.68 -2.04
CA LYS A 79 -16.10 -15.41 -0.71
C LYS A 79 -16.87 -16.16 0.39
N ALA A 80 -18.19 -16.27 0.27
CA ALA A 80 -19.00 -17.00 1.24
C ALA A 80 -18.71 -18.51 1.23
N THR A 81 -18.46 -19.13 0.07
CA THR A 81 -18.07 -20.55 0.01
C THR A 81 -16.69 -20.79 0.63
N MET A 82 -15.74 -19.86 0.46
CA MET A 82 -14.42 -19.94 1.09
C MET A 82 -14.48 -19.95 2.63
N LEU A 83 -15.50 -19.32 3.23
CA LEU A 83 -15.67 -19.30 4.69
C LEU A 83 -15.90 -20.70 5.30
N GLY A 84 -16.40 -21.67 4.53
CA GLY A 84 -16.67 -23.02 5.02
C GLY A 84 -15.42 -23.70 5.60
N GLY A 85 -14.29 -23.57 4.90
CA GLY A 85 -13.01 -24.16 5.29
C GLY A 85 -12.09 -23.27 6.15
N ALA A 86 -12.45 -22.00 6.33
CA ALA A 86 -11.62 -21.01 7.00
C ALA A 86 -11.70 -21.10 8.53
N SER A 87 -10.58 -21.06 9.24
CA SER A 87 -10.56 -21.03 10.71
C SER A 87 -10.73 -19.63 11.30
N MET A 88 -10.53 -18.60 10.49
CA MET A 88 -10.55 -17.17 10.83
C MET A 88 -10.79 -16.35 9.55
N LEU A 89 -11.30 -15.14 9.70
CA LEU A 89 -11.28 -14.11 8.65
C LEU A 89 -10.28 -13.00 9.01
N VAL A 90 -9.51 -12.53 8.04
CA VAL A 90 -8.54 -11.44 8.22
C VAL A 90 -8.79 -10.35 7.17
N PHE A 91 -9.02 -9.12 7.60
CA PHE A 91 -8.90 -7.94 6.74
C PHE A 91 -7.44 -7.46 6.76
N GLY A 92 -6.72 -7.62 5.64
CA GLY A 92 -5.30 -7.31 5.59
C GLY A 92 -4.99 -6.01 4.84
N GLY A 93 -4.75 -4.94 5.58
CA GLY A 93 -4.28 -3.67 5.05
C GLY A 93 -5.35 -2.78 4.39
N GLY A 94 -4.93 -1.56 4.05
CA GLY A 94 -5.71 -0.63 3.23
C GLY A 94 -6.85 0.07 3.96
N SER A 95 -7.63 0.85 3.19
CA SER A 95 -8.75 1.66 3.69
C SER A 95 -10.10 0.98 3.44
N VAL A 96 -10.25 -0.25 3.93
CA VAL A 96 -11.43 -1.09 3.65
C VAL A 96 -12.68 -0.72 4.48
N PHE A 97 -12.54 0.15 5.48
CA PHE A 97 -13.60 0.54 6.43
C PHE A 97 -13.97 2.04 6.34
N ARG A 98 -14.32 2.51 5.13
CA ARG A 98 -14.81 3.89 4.91
C ARG A 98 -16.27 3.95 4.46
N ASP A 99 -16.63 3.03 3.58
CA ASP A 99 -17.98 2.91 3.05
C ASP A 99 -18.48 1.48 3.24
N MET A 100 -19.79 1.37 3.41
CA MET A 100 -20.49 0.11 3.53
C MET A 100 -21.96 0.32 3.17
N GLY A 101 -22.41 -0.25 2.06
CA GLY A 101 -23.84 -0.35 1.74
C GLY A 101 -24.57 -1.39 2.62
N PRO A 102 -25.92 -1.44 2.55
CA PRO A 102 -26.73 -2.36 3.36
C PRO A 102 -26.46 -3.85 3.09
N PHE A 103 -25.98 -4.19 1.88
CA PHE A 103 -25.70 -5.57 1.43
C PHE A 103 -24.20 -5.86 1.32
N SER A 104 -23.37 -5.20 2.13
CA SER A 104 -21.92 -5.42 2.09
C SER A 104 -21.53 -6.82 2.55
N GLU A 105 -20.51 -7.40 1.90
CA GLU A 105 -19.86 -8.66 2.31
C GLU A 105 -19.44 -8.67 3.79
N LYS A 106 -19.12 -7.50 4.35
CA LYS A 106 -18.77 -7.33 5.76
C LYS A 106 -19.88 -7.81 6.71
N LYS A 107 -21.16 -7.70 6.34
CA LYS A 107 -22.28 -8.25 7.13
C LYS A 107 -22.31 -9.78 7.09
N VAL A 108 -22.01 -10.36 5.93
CA VAL A 108 -21.93 -11.83 5.78
C VAL A 108 -20.80 -12.36 6.66
N PHE A 109 -19.65 -11.69 6.66
CA PHE A 109 -18.51 -12.00 7.51
C PHE A 109 -18.82 -11.90 9.00
N ALA A 110 -19.42 -10.81 9.45
CA ALA A 110 -19.84 -10.64 10.84
C ALA A 110 -20.85 -11.72 11.27
N THR A 111 -21.82 -12.03 10.41
CA THR A 111 -22.81 -13.09 10.65
C THR A 111 -22.15 -14.47 10.74
N TRP A 112 -21.22 -14.77 9.83
CA TRP A 112 -20.45 -16.01 9.84
C TRP A 112 -19.66 -16.18 11.14
N SER A 113 -18.97 -15.13 11.59
CA SER A 113 -18.25 -15.16 12.87
C SER A 113 -19.19 -15.42 14.04
N ARG A 114 -20.32 -14.71 14.11
CA ARG A 114 -21.34 -14.90 15.15
C ARG A 114 -21.89 -16.33 15.19
N VAL A 115 -22.15 -16.94 14.04
CA VAL A 115 -22.73 -18.29 13.94
C VAL A 115 -21.70 -19.39 14.18
N SER A 116 -20.49 -19.23 13.65
CA SER A 116 -19.43 -20.24 13.73
C SER A 116 -18.56 -20.15 14.98
N GLY A 117 -18.58 -19.01 15.68
CA GLY A 117 -17.66 -18.69 16.77
C GLY A 117 -16.20 -18.51 16.32
N ARG A 118 -15.94 -18.36 15.01
CA ARG A 118 -14.60 -18.15 14.45
C ARG A 118 -14.24 -16.66 14.47
N PRO A 119 -13.00 -16.30 14.81
CA PRO A 119 -12.63 -14.91 15.01
C PRO A 119 -12.46 -14.14 13.69
N ILE A 120 -12.61 -12.82 13.77
CA ILE A 120 -12.27 -11.87 12.73
C ILE A 120 -11.13 -10.97 13.23
N ALA A 121 -10.13 -10.77 12.38
CA ALA A 121 -9.04 -9.85 12.60
C ALA A 121 -9.03 -8.76 11.52
N ALA A 122 -8.55 -7.57 11.86
CA ALA A 122 -8.14 -6.56 10.90
C ALA A 122 -6.72 -6.09 11.23
N VAL A 123 -5.82 -6.09 10.25
CA VAL A 123 -4.41 -5.72 10.46
C VAL A 123 -4.01 -4.62 9.47
N GLY A 124 -3.35 -3.58 9.97
CA GLY A 124 -2.85 -2.45 9.18
C GLY A 124 -3.94 -1.70 8.41
N VAL A 125 -5.16 -1.67 8.94
CA VAL A 125 -6.29 -1.03 8.29
C VAL A 125 -6.42 0.44 8.70
N SER A 126 -7.02 1.25 7.83
CA SER A 126 -7.57 2.55 8.20
C SER A 126 -9.09 2.47 8.32
N VAL A 127 -9.63 3.15 9.33
CA VAL A 127 -11.07 3.31 9.58
C VAL A 127 -11.46 4.73 9.28
N GLY A 128 -12.39 4.92 8.35
CA GLY A 128 -12.87 6.23 7.93
C GLY A 128 -11.88 7.07 7.09
N PRO A 129 -12.18 8.37 6.87
CA PRO A 129 -13.44 9.01 7.22
C PRO A 129 -14.64 8.28 6.59
N PHE A 130 -15.76 8.21 7.31
CA PHE A 130 -16.95 7.54 6.82
C PHE A 130 -17.62 8.40 5.75
N VAL A 131 -18.09 7.77 4.68
CA VAL A 131 -18.74 8.51 3.58
C VAL A 131 -20.14 9.03 3.96
N SER A 132 -20.76 8.45 5.00
CA SER A 132 -22.04 8.89 5.55
C SER A 132 -22.24 8.36 6.98
N ASP A 133 -23.16 8.97 7.73
CA ASP A 133 -23.55 8.46 9.05
C ASP A 133 -24.15 7.06 8.98
N SER A 134 -24.86 6.76 7.89
CA SER A 134 -25.40 5.42 7.66
C SER A 134 -24.29 4.37 7.48
N ALA A 135 -23.18 4.73 6.82
CA ALA A 135 -22.00 3.88 6.69
C ALA A 135 -21.28 3.73 8.04
N ARG A 136 -21.18 4.82 8.82
CA ARG A 136 -20.66 4.81 10.19
C ARG A 136 -21.42 3.81 11.07
N GLN A 137 -22.75 3.87 11.08
CA GLN A 137 -23.58 2.98 11.90
C GLN A 137 -23.40 1.50 11.51
N ARG A 138 -23.50 1.19 10.21
CA ARG A 138 -23.35 -0.19 9.72
C ARG A 138 -21.96 -0.77 9.97
N LEU A 139 -20.91 0.06 9.83
CA LEU A 139 -19.55 -0.36 10.17
C LEU A 139 -19.40 -0.56 11.67
N GLY A 140 -20.01 0.28 12.50
CA GLY A 140 -20.09 0.09 13.95
C GLY A 140 -20.65 -1.28 14.34
N GLU A 141 -21.77 -1.70 13.73
CA GLU A 141 -22.34 -3.04 13.91
C GLU A 141 -21.36 -4.16 13.51
N VAL A 142 -20.65 -4.01 12.39
CA VAL A 142 -19.64 -5.00 11.96
C VAL A 142 -18.49 -5.07 12.96
N PHE A 143 -18.01 -3.93 13.47
CA PHE A 143 -16.91 -3.87 14.44
C PHE A 143 -17.25 -4.55 15.77
N GLN A 144 -18.54 -4.68 16.14
CA GLN A 144 -18.93 -5.49 17.31
C GLN A 144 -18.57 -6.97 17.18
N HIS A 145 -18.27 -7.44 15.96
CA HIS A 145 -17.92 -8.82 15.66
C HIS A 145 -16.46 -8.99 15.21
N ILE A 146 -15.62 -7.96 15.34
CA ILE A 146 -14.19 -8.06 15.06
C ILE A 146 -13.42 -8.19 16.37
N ASP A 147 -12.74 -9.31 16.58
CA ASP A 147 -12.04 -9.63 17.83
C ASP A 147 -10.78 -8.77 18.03
N TYR A 148 -10.09 -8.44 16.93
CA TYR A 148 -8.81 -7.75 16.95
C TYR A 148 -8.68 -6.75 15.79
N VAL A 149 -8.28 -5.52 16.09
CA VAL A 149 -8.01 -4.48 15.09
C VAL A 149 -6.66 -3.82 15.36
N GLY A 150 -5.69 -4.08 14.48
CA GLY A 150 -4.49 -3.27 14.31
C GLY A 150 -4.75 -2.14 13.31
N VAL A 151 -4.69 -0.89 13.76
CA VAL A 151 -4.85 0.28 12.89
C VAL A 151 -3.51 0.92 12.58
N ARG A 152 -3.36 1.46 11.36
CA ARG A 152 -2.10 2.08 10.92
C ARG A 152 -1.99 3.58 11.16
N ASP A 153 -3.07 4.24 11.59
CA ASP A 153 -3.10 5.69 11.78
C ASP A 153 -3.88 6.11 13.04
N THR A 154 -3.45 7.20 13.67
CA THR A 154 -4.03 7.73 14.93
C THR A 154 -5.50 8.12 14.76
N ALA A 155 -5.89 8.65 13.59
CA ALA A 155 -7.28 9.03 13.33
C ALA A 155 -8.23 7.82 13.40
N SER A 156 -7.78 6.65 12.96
CA SER A 156 -8.53 5.40 13.06
C SER A 156 -8.68 4.91 14.50
N VAL A 157 -7.67 5.12 15.37
CA VAL A 157 -7.77 4.83 16.81
C VAL A 157 -8.91 5.64 17.43
N HIS A 158 -8.95 6.95 17.18
CA HIS A 158 -9.99 7.83 17.71
C HIS A 158 -11.39 7.41 17.23
N ARG A 159 -11.56 7.14 15.93
CA ARG A 159 -12.85 6.71 15.38
C ARG A 159 -13.35 5.39 15.96
N LEU A 160 -12.47 4.41 16.17
CA LEU A 160 -12.87 3.14 16.80
C LEU A 160 -13.27 3.32 18.27
N ARG A 161 -12.57 4.21 19.00
CA ARG A 161 -12.97 4.58 20.37
C ARG A 161 -14.34 5.27 20.40
N GLU A 162 -14.58 6.21 19.50
CA GLU A 162 -15.88 6.89 19.35
C GLU A 162 -17.01 5.94 18.97
N LEU A 163 -16.72 4.88 18.21
CA LEU A 163 -17.67 3.82 17.89
C LEU A 163 -17.93 2.87 19.06
N GLY A 164 -17.19 2.98 20.17
CA GLY A 164 -17.30 2.05 21.29
C GLY A 164 -16.84 0.62 20.93
N TYR A 165 -15.82 0.49 20.07
CA TYR A 165 -15.30 -0.81 19.65
C TYR A 165 -14.92 -1.67 20.87
N PRO A 166 -15.52 -2.87 21.06
CA PRO A 166 -15.34 -3.66 22.28
C PRO A 166 -14.14 -4.61 22.23
N GLY A 167 -13.57 -4.85 21.05
CA GLY A 167 -12.47 -5.80 20.87
C GLY A 167 -11.09 -5.20 21.16
N MET A 168 -10.04 -5.97 20.87
CA MET A 168 -8.68 -5.53 21.10
C MET A 168 -8.23 -4.55 20.02
N LEU A 169 -8.06 -3.28 20.40
CA LEU A 169 -7.54 -2.22 19.54
C LEU A 169 -6.04 -2.01 19.77
N VAL A 170 -5.25 -2.14 18.70
CA VAL A 170 -3.80 -1.88 18.72
C VAL A 170 -3.48 -0.72 17.78
N PRO A 171 -2.97 0.41 18.31
CA PRO A 171 -2.29 1.42 17.52
C PRO A 171 -0.99 0.82 16.97
N ALA A 172 -1.04 0.33 15.73
CA ALA A 172 0.08 -0.26 15.03
C ALA A 172 0.58 0.74 13.96
N GLY A 173 1.25 0.24 12.93
CA GLY A 173 1.71 1.03 11.78
C GLY A 173 1.24 0.44 10.45
N ASP A 174 1.62 1.10 9.36
CA ASP A 174 1.39 0.59 8.02
C ASP A 174 2.16 -0.72 7.80
N LEU A 175 1.51 -1.74 7.23
CA LEU A 175 2.11 -3.06 7.02
C LEU A 175 3.38 -2.99 6.17
N ALA A 176 3.48 -2.02 5.26
CA ALA A 176 4.64 -1.85 4.39
C ALA A 176 5.96 -1.62 5.17
N GLY A 177 5.90 -1.25 6.46
CA GLY A 177 7.07 -1.23 7.34
C GLY A 177 7.78 -2.58 7.48
N LEU A 178 7.09 -3.70 7.24
CA LEU A 178 7.66 -5.05 7.26
C LEU A 178 8.23 -5.51 5.92
N LEU A 179 8.08 -4.72 4.84
CA LEU A 179 8.45 -5.15 3.50
C LEU A 179 9.93 -5.58 3.38
N PRO A 180 10.92 -4.87 3.97
CA PRO A 180 12.32 -5.32 3.95
C PRO A 180 12.51 -6.70 4.59
N GLU A 181 11.92 -6.95 5.76
CA GLU A 181 12.01 -8.24 6.47
C GLU A 181 11.39 -9.38 5.64
N VAL A 182 10.23 -9.12 5.05
CA VAL A 182 9.48 -10.07 4.23
C VAL A 182 10.26 -10.50 3.00
N LEU A 183 11.01 -9.57 2.40
CA LEU A 183 11.81 -9.81 1.21
C LEU A 183 13.23 -10.29 1.52
N GLY A 184 13.57 -10.49 2.81
CA GLY A 184 14.85 -11.04 3.24
C GLY A 184 16.00 -10.03 3.23
N ASP A 185 15.68 -8.74 3.26
CA ASP A 185 16.66 -7.68 3.18
C ASP A 185 17.19 -7.28 4.55
N VAL A 186 18.52 -7.19 4.64
CA VAL A 186 19.21 -6.48 5.71
C VAL A 186 19.23 -4.99 5.32
N PRO A 187 18.98 -4.05 6.25
CA PRO A 187 19.12 -2.61 5.97
C PRO A 187 20.46 -2.38 5.25
N PRO A 188 20.46 -1.72 4.08
CA PRO A 188 21.71 -1.53 3.37
C PRO A 188 22.68 -0.77 4.28
N ALA A 189 23.90 -1.29 4.45
CA ALA A 189 25.00 -0.43 4.87
C ALA A 189 25.00 0.77 3.90
N PRO A 190 25.22 2.02 4.37
CA PRO A 190 25.37 3.14 3.45
C PRO A 190 26.47 2.77 2.46
N VAL A 191 26.09 2.47 1.22
CA VAL A 191 27.07 2.19 0.16
C VAL A 191 27.46 3.57 -0.36
N PRO A 192 28.69 4.05 -0.11
CA PRO A 192 29.17 5.22 -0.82
C PRO A 192 29.30 4.77 -2.27
N ARG A 193 28.38 5.20 -3.14
CA ARG A 193 28.52 4.90 -4.56
C ARG A 193 29.64 5.78 -5.13
N PRO A 194 30.68 5.20 -5.74
CA PRO A 194 31.72 5.96 -6.41
C PRO A 194 31.13 6.69 -7.62
N HIS A 195 31.78 7.80 -8.00
CA HIS A 195 31.51 8.66 -9.14
C HIS A 195 30.94 7.90 -10.37
N GLY A 196 29.68 8.18 -10.71
CA GLY A 196 28.93 7.57 -11.81
C GLY A 196 27.56 8.24 -11.98
N ARG A 197 26.77 7.82 -12.98
CA ARG A 197 25.39 8.31 -13.14
C ARG A 197 24.54 7.80 -11.98
N VAL A 198 23.79 8.69 -11.33
CA VAL A 198 22.83 8.30 -10.28
C VAL A 198 21.54 7.80 -10.90
N ARG A 199 20.78 6.98 -10.19
CA ARG A 199 19.51 6.45 -10.67
C ARG A 199 18.31 7.03 -9.93
N LEU A 200 17.45 7.74 -10.63
CA LEU A 200 16.20 8.30 -10.11
C LEU A 200 15.03 7.35 -10.36
N GLY A 201 14.37 6.91 -9.29
CA GLY A 201 13.12 6.18 -9.37
C GLY A 201 11.94 7.13 -9.48
N VAL A 202 11.04 6.94 -10.45
CA VAL A 202 9.89 7.82 -10.67
C VAL A 202 8.58 7.05 -10.70
N THR A 203 7.57 7.53 -9.97
CA THR A 203 6.16 7.11 -10.18
C THR A 203 5.30 8.33 -10.52
N LEU A 204 4.52 8.22 -11.59
CA LEU A 204 3.47 9.18 -11.92
C LEU A 204 2.08 8.60 -11.61
N LEU A 205 1.04 9.43 -11.72
CA LEU A 205 -0.34 9.06 -11.40
C LEU A 205 -1.21 9.09 -12.65
N GLY A 206 -1.83 7.95 -12.97
CA GLY A 206 -2.77 7.84 -14.09
C GLY A 206 -4.06 8.65 -13.95
N SER A 207 -4.65 8.63 -12.76
CA SER A 207 -5.91 9.31 -12.49
C SER A 207 -5.99 9.74 -11.04
N ASP A 208 -6.34 11.00 -10.85
CA ASP A 208 -6.70 11.63 -9.59
C ASP A 208 -8.20 11.90 -9.59
N THR A 209 -8.96 11.21 -8.74
CA THR A 209 -10.43 11.33 -8.73
C THR A 209 -10.90 12.64 -8.10
N ASP A 210 -10.03 13.29 -7.35
CA ASP A 210 -10.36 14.48 -6.57
C ASP A 210 -9.97 15.77 -7.31
N LEU A 211 -9.43 15.63 -8.53
CA LEU A 211 -8.88 16.74 -9.32
C LEU A 211 -9.42 16.75 -10.77
N PRO A 212 -9.82 17.90 -11.34
CA PRO A 212 -10.22 17.98 -12.75
C PRO A 212 -9.09 17.60 -13.72
N ASN A 213 -9.43 17.00 -14.87
CA ASN A 213 -8.43 16.54 -15.86
C ASN A 213 -7.42 17.63 -16.30
N PRO A 214 -7.81 18.89 -16.59
CA PRO A 214 -6.84 19.92 -17.00
C PRO A 214 -5.79 20.21 -15.92
N GLU A 215 -6.18 20.20 -14.64
CA GLU A 215 -5.27 20.37 -13.51
C GLU A 215 -4.33 19.18 -13.35
N GLN A 216 -4.83 17.96 -13.52
CA GLN A 216 -3.99 16.76 -13.54
C GLN A 216 -2.93 16.81 -14.64
N LEU A 217 -3.30 17.24 -15.85
CA LEU A 217 -2.36 17.37 -16.98
C LEU A 217 -1.32 18.47 -16.74
N ARG A 218 -1.71 19.63 -16.19
CA ARG A 218 -0.75 20.68 -15.82
C ARG A 218 0.28 20.17 -14.81
N ARG A 219 -0.18 19.48 -13.77
CA ARG A 219 0.70 18.86 -12.78
C ARG A 219 1.66 17.85 -13.40
N GLU A 220 1.13 16.98 -14.25
CA GLU A 220 1.95 15.98 -14.93
C GLU A 220 3.01 16.64 -15.83
N HIS A 221 2.64 17.66 -16.60
CA HIS A 221 3.58 18.42 -17.43
C HIS A 221 4.68 19.08 -16.58
N ALA A 222 4.34 19.70 -15.45
CA ALA A 222 5.33 20.31 -14.57
C ALA A 222 6.33 19.28 -14.01
N LEU A 223 5.83 18.11 -13.60
CA LEU A 223 6.66 17.00 -13.13
C LEU A 223 7.59 16.48 -14.23
N ILE A 224 7.06 16.18 -15.42
CA ILE A 224 7.86 15.68 -16.55
C ILE A 224 8.91 16.70 -16.98
N ALA A 225 8.53 17.98 -17.10
CA ALA A 225 9.46 19.05 -17.48
C ALA A 225 10.57 19.25 -16.43
N GLY A 226 10.23 19.18 -15.13
CA GLY A 226 11.21 19.28 -14.05
C GLY A 226 12.18 18.10 -14.00
N ILE A 227 11.68 16.87 -14.18
CA ILE A 227 12.52 15.67 -14.29
C ILE A 227 13.44 15.76 -15.50
N ARG A 228 12.90 16.17 -16.66
CA ARG A 228 13.70 16.35 -17.87
C ARG A 228 14.80 17.38 -17.69
N SER A 229 14.47 18.54 -17.14
CA SER A 229 15.46 19.58 -16.84
C SER A 229 16.58 19.08 -15.93
N PHE A 230 16.24 18.26 -14.93
CA PHE A 230 17.22 17.62 -14.05
C PHE A 230 18.12 16.63 -14.82
N VAL A 231 17.54 15.75 -15.65
CA VAL A 231 18.30 14.78 -16.47
C VAL A 231 19.20 15.46 -17.51
N GLU A 232 18.80 16.61 -18.06
CA GLU A 232 19.61 17.37 -19.03
C GLU A 232 20.83 18.06 -18.37
N THR A 233 20.79 18.30 -17.06
CA THR A 233 21.81 19.05 -16.33
C THR A 233 22.69 18.18 -15.44
N GLU A 234 22.20 17.01 -15.05
CA GLU A 234 22.87 16.09 -14.13
C GLU A 234 23.06 14.70 -14.76
N PRO A 235 24.14 13.96 -14.40
CA PRO A 235 24.38 12.60 -14.89
C PRO A 235 23.42 11.60 -14.24
N VAL A 236 22.19 11.50 -14.76
CA VAL A 236 21.10 10.74 -14.13
C VAL A 236 20.49 9.72 -15.10
N ASP A 237 20.30 8.49 -14.65
CA ASP A 237 19.45 7.48 -15.29
C ASP A 237 18.11 7.38 -14.59
N VAL A 238 17.07 6.91 -15.28
CA VAL A 238 15.70 6.89 -14.74
C VAL A 238 15.11 5.49 -14.75
N THR A 239 14.58 5.06 -13.62
CA THR A 239 13.67 3.90 -13.54
C THR A 239 12.25 4.40 -13.36
N ILE A 240 11.38 4.10 -14.32
CA ILE A 240 9.97 4.46 -14.30
C ILE A 240 9.18 3.28 -13.71
N PHE A 241 8.40 3.55 -12.68
CA PHE A 241 7.60 2.55 -11.98
C PHE A 241 6.10 2.78 -12.25
N ALA A 242 5.47 1.88 -13.00
CA ALA A 242 4.02 1.85 -13.20
C ALA A 242 3.34 1.04 -12.08
N PHE A 243 3.13 1.67 -10.93
CA PHE A 243 2.56 1.02 -9.73
C PHE A 243 1.11 0.56 -9.90
N ASN A 244 0.39 1.08 -10.89
CA ASN A 244 -0.93 0.61 -11.27
C ASN A 244 -1.04 0.39 -12.78
N THR A 245 -1.40 -0.81 -13.22
CA THR A 245 -1.52 -1.19 -14.65
C THR A 245 -2.98 -1.26 -15.11
N HIS A 246 -3.92 -0.64 -14.39
CA HIS A 246 -5.33 -0.58 -14.79
C HIS A 246 -5.48 0.14 -16.15
N PRO A 247 -6.18 -0.43 -17.15
CA PRO A 247 -6.20 0.10 -18.52
C PRO A 247 -6.66 1.55 -18.67
N GLN A 248 -7.59 2.00 -17.82
CA GLN A 248 -8.18 3.35 -17.91
C GLN A 248 -7.67 4.36 -16.89
N ARG A 249 -7.09 3.89 -15.78
CA ARG A 249 -6.78 4.71 -14.59
C ARG A 249 -5.36 4.48 -14.05
N GLY A 250 -4.64 3.58 -14.71
CA GLY A 250 -3.29 3.18 -14.35
C GLY A 250 -2.25 4.17 -14.84
N ASP A 251 -1.03 3.95 -14.36
CA ASP A 251 0.10 4.86 -14.50
C ASP A 251 0.83 4.68 -15.83
N VAL A 252 0.45 3.69 -16.64
CA VAL A 252 1.11 3.36 -17.92
C VAL A 252 1.13 4.56 -18.87
N GLY A 253 0.01 5.26 -19.03
CA GLY A 253 -0.08 6.43 -19.90
C GLY A 253 0.91 7.55 -19.53
N PRO A 254 0.86 8.07 -18.28
CA PRO A 254 1.86 9.02 -17.79
C PRO A 254 3.30 8.50 -17.85
N SER A 255 3.51 7.21 -17.57
CA SER A 255 4.84 6.58 -17.61
C SER A 255 5.44 6.60 -19.01
N GLU A 256 4.66 6.29 -20.05
CA GLU A 256 5.12 6.35 -21.44
C GLU A 256 5.39 7.80 -21.89
N ARG A 257 4.60 8.77 -21.41
CA ARG A 257 4.87 10.20 -21.70
C ARG A 257 6.18 10.68 -21.07
N LEU A 258 6.48 10.26 -19.84
CA LEU A 258 7.78 10.52 -19.22
C LEU A 258 8.91 9.83 -20.01
N ARG A 259 8.73 8.55 -20.37
CA ARG A 259 9.72 7.81 -21.17
C ARG A 259 10.04 8.51 -22.48
N ALA A 260 9.01 8.96 -23.20
CA ALA A 260 9.16 9.70 -24.46
C ALA A 260 9.88 11.05 -24.24
N ALA A 261 9.56 11.76 -23.16
CA ALA A 261 10.20 13.04 -22.85
C ALA A 261 11.69 12.93 -22.52
N LEU A 262 12.15 11.76 -22.06
CA LEU A 262 13.54 11.47 -21.68
C LEU A 262 14.32 10.69 -22.74
N GLN A 263 13.68 10.31 -23.86
CA GLN A 263 14.28 9.47 -24.88
C GLN A 263 15.55 10.12 -25.45
N GLY A 264 16.66 9.37 -25.43
CA GLY A 264 17.96 9.83 -25.92
C GLY A 264 18.76 10.69 -24.94
N LEU A 265 18.23 10.97 -23.74
CA LEU A 265 18.91 11.79 -22.72
C LEU A 265 19.61 10.94 -21.63
N CYS A 266 19.11 9.73 -21.36
CA CYS A 266 19.62 8.83 -20.31
C CYS A 266 19.26 7.35 -20.56
N ASP A 267 19.81 6.44 -19.76
CA ASP A 267 19.28 5.07 -19.67
C ASP A 267 17.92 5.09 -18.96
N ILE A 268 16.94 4.39 -19.53
CA ILE A 268 15.58 4.32 -19.00
C ILE A 268 15.18 2.87 -18.80
N ARG A 269 14.78 2.52 -17.58
CA ARG A 269 14.15 1.24 -17.25
C ARG A 269 12.69 1.45 -16.92
N THR A 270 11.87 0.45 -17.20
CA THR A 270 10.47 0.42 -16.78
C THR A 270 10.19 -0.87 -16.03
N VAL A 271 9.52 -0.75 -14.89
CA VAL A 271 8.97 -1.87 -14.13
C VAL A 271 7.54 -1.53 -13.73
N SER A 272 6.69 -2.53 -13.64
CA SER A 272 5.26 -2.36 -13.50
C SER A 272 4.67 -3.25 -12.42
N ALA A 273 3.40 -3.03 -12.09
CA ALA A 273 2.65 -3.90 -11.19
C ALA A 273 2.53 -5.34 -11.70
N ASP A 274 2.65 -5.56 -13.01
CA ASP A 274 2.55 -6.89 -13.62
C ASP A 274 3.83 -7.72 -13.43
N ASP A 275 4.96 -7.08 -13.09
CA ASP A 275 6.23 -7.75 -12.77
C ASP A 275 6.29 -8.27 -11.32
N GLY A 276 5.33 -7.86 -10.48
CA GLY A 276 5.24 -8.26 -9.08
C GLY A 276 6.01 -7.35 -8.10
N VAL A 277 5.68 -7.51 -6.82
CA VAL A 277 6.22 -6.78 -5.67
C VAL A 277 7.72 -7.00 -5.56
N ARG A 278 8.23 -8.22 -5.75
CA ARG A 278 9.66 -8.53 -5.63
C ARG A 278 10.49 -7.79 -6.69
N ALA A 279 10.04 -7.79 -7.95
CA ALA A 279 10.74 -7.10 -9.04
C ALA A 279 10.72 -5.58 -8.85
N VAL A 280 9.54 -5.01 -8.53
CA VAL A 280 9.40 -3.58 -8.24
C VAL A 280 10.29 -3.16 -7.07
N TRP A 281 10.31 -3.95 -5.99
CA TRP A 281 11.15 -3.68 -4.83
C TRP A 281 12.66 -3.74 -5.17
N SER A 282 13.08 -4.74 -5.94
CA SER A 282 14.47 -4.89 -6.39
C SER A 282 14.95 -3.68 -7.21
N GLU A 283 14.16 -3.25 -8.19
CA GLU A 283 14.49 -2.08 -9.01
C GLU A 283 14.45 -0.78 -8.20
N LEU A 284 13.51 -0.65 -7.25
CA LEU A 284 13.44 0.51 -6.37
C LEU A 284 14.67 0.62 -5.48
N ARG A 285 15.16 -0.49 -4.92
CA ARG A 285 16.38 -0.52 -4.12
C ARG A 285 17.65 -0.25 -4.93
N ALA A 286 17.62 -0.46 -6.25
CA ALA A 286 18.73 -0.12 -7.12
C ALA A 286 18.82 1.41 -7.39
N CYS A 287 17.74 2.15 -7.14
CA CYS A 287 17.71 3.60 -7.26
C CYS A 287 18.48 4.30 -6.11
N ASP A 288 18.93 5.52 -6.37
CA ASP A 288 19.65 6.38 -5.43
C ASP A 288 18.72 7.41 -4.77
N ALA A 289 17.67 7.82 -5.48
CA ALA A 289 16.61 8.68 -4.96
C ALA A 289 15.28 8.40 -5.66
N GLY A 290 14.18 8.87 -5.08
CA GLY A 290 12.83 8.69 -5.61
C GLY A 290 12.03 9.98 -5.75
N LEU A 291 11.27 10.13 -6.84
CA LEU A 291 10.21 11.12 -6.98
C LEU A 291 8.88 10.41 -7.25
N HIS A 292 7.94 10.53 -6.33
CA HIS A 292 6.72 9.75 -6.37
C HIS A 292 5.46 10.60 -6.37
N MET A 293 4.46 10.15 -7.13
CA MET A 293 3.06 10.52 -6.90
C MET A 293 2.31 9.40 -6.17
N ARG A 294 2.65 8.14 -6.43
CA ARG A 294 2.01 7.00 -5.77
C ARG A 294 2.54 6.89 -4.34
N MET A 295 1.63 6.94 -3.35
CA MET A 295 1.99 6.85 -1.92
C MET A 295 2.93 5.68 -1.61
N HIS A 296 2.63 4.48 -2.13
CA HIS A 296 3.47 3.30 -1.91
C HIS A 296 4.86 3.41 -2.54
N GLY A 297 5.07 4.22 -3.59
CA GLY A 297 6.41 4.55 -4.07
C GLY A 297 7.22 5.32 -3.01
N GLY A 298 6.59 6.28 -2.34
CA GLY A 298 7.18 7.00 -1.21
C GLY A 298 7.44 6.11 0.01
N ILE A 299 6.47 5.25 0.38
CA ILE A 299 6.65 4.31 1.50
C ILE A 299 7.77 3.31 1.20
N PHE A 300 7.82 2.74 -0.02
CA PHE A 300 8.86 1.78 -0.38
C PHE A 300 10.24 2.44 -0.36
N SER A 301 10.35 3.67 -0.88
CA SER A 301 11.58 4.47 -0.79
C SER A 301 12.00 4.72 0.66
N TYR A 302 11.05 5.07 1.52
CA TYR A 302 11.29 5.27 2.94
C TYR A 302 11.83 4.01 3.59
N VAL A 303 11.14 2.87 3.48
CA VAL A 303 11.56 1.61 4.12
C VAL A 303 12.82 0.99 3.49
N ALA A 304 13.17 1.39 2.26
CA ALA A 304 14.45 1.09 1.63
C ALA A 304 15.60 1.99 2.13
N GLY A 305 15.31 3.04 2.92
CA GLY A 305 16.30 4.02 3.37
C GLY A 305 16.75 4.99 2.28
N MET A 306 16.00 5.11 1.18
CA MET A 306 16.31 5.94 0.04
C MET A 306 15.75 7.37 0.21
N PRO A 307 16.52 8.45 -0.06
CA PRO A 307 15.99 9.80 -0.17
C PRO A 307 14.85 9.89 -1.20
N PHE A 308 13.75 10.54 -0.85
CA PHE A 308 12.64 10.69 -1.79
C PHE A 308 11.87 12.00 -1.60
N ALA A 309 11.17 12.41 -2.65
CA ALA A 309 10.10 13.39 -2.64
C ALA A 309 8.78 12.72 -3.03
N LEU A 310 7.67 13.20 -2.46
CA LEU A 310 6.33 12.68 -2.73
C LEU A 310 5.39 13.87 -2.98
N VAL A 311 4.65 13.82 -4.08
CA VAL A 311 3.56 14.76 -4.38
C VAL A 311 2.32 14.32 -3.60
N PRO A 312 1.85 15.08 -2.59
CA PRO A 312 0.78 14.65 -1.70
C PRO A 312 -0.61 14.86 -2.32
N TYR A 313 -0.89 14.18 -3.44
CA TYR A 313 -2.14 14.35 -4.21
C TYR A 313 -3.42 14.01 -3.42
N HIS A 314 -3.31 13.16 -2.40
CA HIS A 314 -4.41 12.77 -1.51
C HIS A 314 -3.96 12.91 -0.05
N ARG A 315 -4.90 13.21 0.86
CA ARG A 315 -4.62 13.45 2.30
C ARG A 315 -3.70 12.40 2.95
N LYS A 316 -3.95 11.11 2.70
CA LYS A 316 -3.10 9.99 3.17
C LYS A 316 -1.61 10.12 2.84
N CYS A 317 -1.26 10.79 1.74
CA CYS A 317 0.14 11.06 1.39
C CYS A 317 0.72 12.10 2.34
N ALA A 318 -0.01 13.19 2.59
CA ALA A 318 0.39 14.21 3.56
C ALA A 318 0.48 13.62 4.98
N ASP A 319 -0.53 12.86 5.41
CA ASP A 319 -0.54 12.20 6.72
C ASP A 319 0.70 11.31 6.91
N PHE A 320 1.13 10.57 5.86
CA PHE A 320 2.35 9.77 5.89
C PHE A 320 3.63 10.63 5.97
N LEU A 321 3.73 11.70 5.17
CA LEU A 321 4.88 12.60 5.23
C LEU A 321 5.02 13.28 6.60
N ASP A 322 3.90 13.65 7.21
CA ASP A 322 3.86 14.21 8.56
C ASP A 322 4.26 13.17 9.60
N GLU A 323 3.76 11.94 9.50
CA GLU A 323 4.08 10.82 10.41
C GLU A 323 5.58 10.54 10.46
N ILE A 324 6.22 10.42 9.29
CA ILE A 324 7.66 10.15 9.24
C ILE A 324 8.49 11.41 9.53
N GLY A 325 7.86 12.59 9.56
CA GLY A 325 8.53 13.87 9.70
C GLY A 325 9.45 14.16 8.52
N GLN A 326 8.91 14.13 7.30
CA GLN A 326 9.65 14.38 6.07
C GLN A 326 10.31 15.78 6.09
N PRO A 327 11.58 15.91 5.66
CA PRO A 327 12.24 17.21 5.57
C PRO A 327 11.50 18.17 4.64
N ALA A 328 11.34 19.42 5.09
CA ALA A 328 10.69 20.48 4.31
C ALA A 328 11.36 20.71 2.94
N SER A 329 12.67 20.47 2.83
CA SER A 329 13.44 20.56 1.59
C SER A 329 13.02 19.57 0.49
N ARG A 330 12.23 18.54 0.86
CA ARG A 330 11.79 17.44 -0.02
C ARG A 330 10.28 17.42 -0.24
N LEU A 331 9.56 18.42 0.27
CA LEU A 331 8.13 18.54 0.07
C LEU A 331 7.84 19.16 -1.28
N LEU A 332 6.87 18.58 -1.99
CA LEU A 332 6.27 19.16 -3.16
C LEU A 332 4.83 19.57 -2.84
N PRO A 333 4.29 20.63 -3.48
CA PRO A 333 2.88 20.98 -3.33
C PRO A 333 1.98 19.87 -3.89
N VAL A 334 0.68 19.92 -3.56
CA VAL A 334 -0.33 18.98 -4.07
C VAL A 334 -0.45 19.05 -5.60
N GLN A 335 -0.28 20.25 -6.15
CA GLN A 335 -0.29 20.56 -7.57
C GLN A 335 0.99 21.32 -7.94
N PRO A 336 2.13 20.63 -8.15
CA PRO A 336 3.30 21.26 -8.74
C PRO A 336 2.95 21.82 -10.11
N ASP A 337 3.19 23.11 -10.31
CA ASP A 337 2.96 23.83 -11.56
C ASP A 337 4.23 24.48 -12.12
N ASP A 338 5.28 24.60 -11.29
CA ASP A 338 6.60 25.09 -11.69
C ASP A 338 7.62 23.93 -11.85
N PRO A 339 8.08 23.64 -13.08
CA PRO A 339 9.16 22.69 -13.34
C PRO A 339 10.47 23.00 -12.59
N ALA A 340 10.78 24.27 -12.34
CA ALA A 340 12.01 24.68 -11.68
C ALA A 340 12.03 24.26 -10.20
N GLU A 341 10.88 24.29 -9.52
CA GLU A 341 10.77 23.79 -8.15
C GLU A 341 10.92 22.26 -8.09
N VAL A 342 10.37 21.54 -9.07
CA VAL A 342 10.57 20.08 -9.19
C VAL A 342 12.07 19.76 -9.37
N HIS A 343 12.76 20.47 -10.27
CA HIS A 343 14.22 20.34 -10.45
C HIS A 343 14.95 20.59 -9.13
N LYS A 344 14.69 21.73 -8.45
CA LYS A 344 15.36 22.08 -7.19
C LYS A 344 15.18 21.02 -6.12
N VAL A 345 13.98 20.45 -6.00
CA VAL A 345 13.71 19.35 -5.06
C VAL A 345 14.53 18.11 -5.42
N LEU A 346 14.59 17.74 -6.70
CA LEU A 346 15.42 16.60 -7.17
C LEU A 346 16.89 16.81 -6.82
N LEU A 347 17.45 17.99 -7.07
CA LEU A 347 18.84 18.33 -6.71
C LEU A 347 19.09 18.22 -5.20
N ARG A 348 18.12 18.62 -4.36
CA ARG A 348 18.22 18.52 -2.90
C ARG A 348 18.25 17.08 -2.40
N LEU A 349 17.57 16.15 -3.08
CA LEU A 349 17.60 14.73 -2.70
C LEU A 349 19.02 14.15 -2.66
N PHE A 350 19.93 14.70 -3.48
CA PHE A 350 21.32 14.23 -3.59
C PHE A 350 22.33 15.07 -2.78
N THR A 351 21.94 16.26 -2.29
CA THR A 351 22.91 17.25 -1.77
C THR A 351 22.74 17.57 -0.28
N ASP A 352 21.53 17.52 0.28
CA ASP A 352 21.28 18.06 1.63
C ASP A 352 21.46 17.05 2.78
N GLY A 353 21.61 15.76 2.46
CA GLY A 353 21.77 14.68 3.45
C GLY A 353 20.61 14.53 4.44
N ALA A 354 19.50 15.27 4.26
CA ALA A 354 18.38 15.31 5.18
C ALA A 354 17.73 13.92 5.31
N ARG A 355 17.07 13.65 6.43
CA ARG A 355 16.40 12.36 6.65
C ARG A 355 15.07 12.59 7.37
N PRO A 356 14.06 11.73 7.13
CA PRO A 356 12.86 11.72 7.95
C PRO A 356 13.20 11.56 9.44
N ARG A 357 12.40 12.17 10.31
CA ARG A 357 12.60 12.13 11.76
C ARG A 357 12.32 10.76 12.38
N LEU A 358 11.31 10.05 11.87
CA LEU A 358 10.97 8.72 12.36
C LEU A 358 11.99 7.69 11.87
N HIS A 359 12.55 6.91 12.80
CA HIS A 359 13.55 5.91 12.46
C HIS A 359 12.91 4.67 11.81
N LEU A 360 13.59 4.07 10.83
CA LEU A 360 13.08 2.91 10.09
C LEU A 360 12.73 1.72 11.00
N ALA A 361 13.57 1.47 12.00
CA ALA A 361 13.32 0.40 12.98
C ALA A 361 12.02 0.66 13.77
N GLU A 362 11.75 1.91 14.15
CA GLU A 362 10.52 2.25 14.86
C GLU A 362 9.29 2.08 13.96
N PHE A 363 9.39 2.47 12.69
CA PHE A 363 8.30 2.26 11.72
C PHE A 363 8.02 0.76 11.49
N ALA A 364 9.07 -0.05 11.36
CA ALA A 364 8.95 -1.51 11.25
C ALA A 364 8.38 -2.14 12.53
N ASP A 365 8.79 -1.69 13.71
CA ASP A 365 8.28 -2.16 14.99
C ASP A 365 6.79 -1.87 15.13
N ARG A 366 6.35 -0.64 14.79
CA ARG A 366 4.93 -0.28 14.74
C ARG A 366 4.16 -1.18 13.77
N ALA A 367 4.71 -1.45 12.59
CA ALA A 367 4.10 -2.37 11.63
C ALA A 367 3.97 -3.79 12.20
N ARG A 368 4.99 -4.27 12.94
CA ARG A 368 5.02 -5.59 13.59
C ARG A 368 3.95 -5.74 14.67
N LEU A 369 3.58 -4.66 15.37
CA LEU A 369 2.51 -4.67 16.38
C LEU A 369 1.19 -5.20 15.84
N ASN A 370 0.91 -5.05 14.54
CA ASN A 370 -0.26 -5.64 13.90
C ASN A 370 -0.38 -7.14 14.12
N PHE A 371 0.73 -7.86 14.28
CA PHE A 371 0.74 -9.31 14.39
C PHE A 371 1.09 -9.79 15.79
N VAL A 372 2.11 -9.21 16.43
CA VAL A 372 2.62 -9.70 17.73
C VAL A 372 1.73 -9.40 18.92
N ARG A 373 0.78 -8.47 18.77
CA ARG A 373 -0.20 -8.14 19.82
C ARG A 373 -1.52 -8.88 19.65
N ALA A 374 -1.69 -9.66 18.56
CA ALA A 374 -2.91 -10.41 18.34
C ALA A 374 -3.09 -11.50 19.43
N PRO A 375 -4.33 -11.81 19.86
CA PRO A 375 -4.58 -12.81 20.90
C PRO A 375 -4.07 -14.22 20.59
N TRP A 376 -3.82 -14.52 19.31
CA TRP A 376 -3.32 -15.79 18.79
C TRP A 376 -1.86 -15.70 18.31
N ALA A 377 -1.14 -14.64 18.66
CA ALA A 377 0.27 -14.54 18.38
C ALA A 377 1.05 -15.66 19.09
N ARG A 378 1.99 -16.28 18.39
CA ARG A 378 2.97 -17.20 18.96
C ARG A 378 4.03 -16.39 19.72
N PRO A 379 4.53 -16.88 20.87
CA PRO A 379 5.73 -16.33 21.48
C PRO A 379 6.86 -16.34 20.44
N ALA A 380 7.59 -15.22 20.37
CA ALA A 380 8.71 -15.04 19.45
C ALA A 380 9.88 -15.97 19.77
#